data_AF-A0A835WWX3-F1
#
_entry.id   AF-A0A835WWX3-F1
#
_cell.length_a   1.000
_cell.length_b   1.000
_cell.length_c   1.000
_cell.angle_alpha   90.00
_cell.angle_beta   90.00
_cell.angle_gamma   90.00
#
_symmetry.space_group_name_H-M   'P 1'
#
loop_
_entity.id
_entity.type
_entity.pdbx_description
1 polymer ?
#
loop_
_entity_poly.entity_id
_entity_poly.type
_entity_poly.pdbx_seq_one_letter_code
_entity_poly.pdbx_strand_id
1 'polypeptide(L)'
;MEKPIIKLKMSECLGIYILHRKILSKIKPKSKQKKIDLSFDVLEDLSKKGRVSAYDIGNTPWLDVESPVVIDRYPSLIKKIIKQMEL
;
A
#
# COMPACT_ATOMS: atom_id res chain seq x y z
N MET A 1 -26.91 11.62 4.89
CA MET A 1 -25.73 12.50 5.08
C MET A 1 -24.58 11.91 4.30
N GLU A 2 -24.00 12.64 3.36
CA GLU A 2 -22.75 12.24 2.70
C GLU A 2 -21.60 12.31 3.71
N LYS A 3 -20.66 11.35 3.65
CA LYS A 3 -19.44 11.43 4.46
C LYS A 3 -18.59 12.61 3.96
N PRO A 4 -18.02 13.42 4.86
CA PRO A 4 -17.16 14.53 4.47
C PRO A 4 -15.92 14.02 3.74
N ILE A 5 -15.53 14.72 2.68
CA ILE A 5 -14.27 14.49 1.97
C ILE A 5 -13.15 15.08 2.83
N ILE A 6 -12.44 14.21 3.55
CA ILE A 6 -11.27 14.60 4.33
C ILE A 6 -10.06 14.59 3.40
N LYS A 7 -9.48 15.75 3.13
CA LYS A 7 -8.15 15.83 2.49
C LYS A 7 -7.09 15.51 3.54
N LEU A 8 -6.54 14.30 3.48
CA LEU A 8 -5.39 13.91 4.30
C LEU A 8 -4.19 14.81 3.93
N LYS A 9 -3.38 15.18 4.92
CA LYS A 9 -2.13 15.96 4.72
C LYS A 9 -1.09 15.21 3.89
N MET A 10 -1.19 13.90 3.79
CA MET A 10 -0.29 13.02 3.07
C MET A 10 -1.10 11.88 2.46
N SER A 11 -0.84 11.53 1.21
CA SER A 11 -1.48 10.38 0.55
C SER A 11 -1.18 9.10 1.33
N GLU A 12 -2.16 8.21 1.43
CA GLU A 12 -1.93 6.89 1.99
C GLU A 12 -0.98 6.11 1.07
N CYS A 13 0.03 5.48 1.67
CA CYS A 13 0.88 4.55 0.93
C CYS A 13 0.06 3.31 0.61
N LEU A 14 0.15 2.86 -0.65
CA LEU A 14 -0.47 1.62 -1.07
C LEU A 14 0.27 0.42 -0.47
N GLY A 15 -0.37 -0.75 -0.43
CA GLY A 15 0.25 -2.02 -0.05
C GLY A 15 1.29 -2.56 -1.06
N ILE A 16 1.86 -1.70 -1.93
CA ILE A 16 2.80 -2.07 -2.99
C ILE A 16 4.19 -1.52 -2.64
N TYR A 17 5.18 -2.40 -2.61
CA TYR A 17 6.55 -2.05 -2.27
C TYR A 17 7.53 -2.64 -3.26
N ILE A 18 8.50 -1.83 -3.71
CA ILE A 18 9.66 -2.30 -4.48
C ILE A 18 10.87 -2.27 -3.55
N LEU A 19 11.40 -3.45 -3.21
CA LEU A 19 12.42 -3.59 -2.20
C LEU A 19 13.70 -4.22 -2.77
N HIS A 20 14.84 -3.58 -2.53
CA HIS A 20 16.13 -4.18 -2.82
C HIS A 20 16.43 -5.32 -1.83
N ARG A 21 17.13 -6.39 -2.25
CA ARG A 21 17.52 -7.54 -1.41
C ARG A 21 18.18 -7.16 -0.07
N LYS A 22 18.83 -5.99 -0.02
CA LYS A 22 19.42 -5.41 1.20
C LYS A 22 18.40 -5.27 2.34
N ILE A 23 17.10 -5.14 2.05
CA ILE A 23 16.05 -5.08 3.07
C ILE A 23 16.00 -6.34 3.95
N LEU A 24 16.40 -7.49 3.41
CA LEU A 24 16.36 -8.75 4.14
C LEU A 24 17.26 -8.73 5.38
N SER A 25 18.35 -7.96 5.39
CA SER A 25 19.19 -7.82 6.58
C SER A 25 18.51 -7.03 7.71
N LYS A 26 17.47 -6.24 7.40
CA LYS A 26 16.64 -5.51 8.37
C LYS A 26 15.45 -6.33 8.88
N ILE A 27 14.93 -7.23 8.05
CA ILE A 27 13.78 -8.09 8.36
C ILE A 27 14.22 -9.34 9.13
N LYS A 28 15.27 -10.04 8.68
CA LYS A 28 15.70 -11.33 9.27
C LYS A 28 15.95 -11.27 10.79
N PRO A 29 16.56 -10.23 11.37
CA PRO A 29 16.72 -10.14 12.83
C PRO A 29 15.41 -10.11 13.61
N LYS A 30 14.30 -9.72 12.95
CA LYS A 30 12.96 -9.63 13.53
C LYS A 30 12.13 -10.89 13.35
N SER A 31 12.66 -11.94 12.72
CA SER A 31 11.92 -13.15 12.34
C SER A 31 11.29 -13.92 13.50
N LYS A 32 11.76 -13.72 14.73
CA LYS A 32 11.19 -14.32 15.95
C LYS A 32 9.93 -13.61 16.44
N GLN A 33 9.59 -12.43 15.90
CA GLN A 33 8.38 -11.70 16.24
C GLN A 33 7.16 -12.35 15.56
N LYS A 34 6.05 -12.44 16.29
CA LYS A 34 4.79 -13.03 15.80
C LYS A 34 4.20 -12.23 14.62
N LYS A 35 4.45 -10.92 14.59
CA LYS A 35 4.04 -10.00 13.53
C LYS A 35 5.13 -8.95 13.38
N ILE A 36 5.40 -8.56 12.14
CA ILE A 36 6.30 -7.46 11.81
C ILE A 36 5.47 -6.46 11.03
N ASP A 37 5.46 -5.21 11.49
CA ASP A 37 4.90 -4.09 10.75
C ASP A 37 5.96 -3.56 9.78
N LEU A 38 5.71 -3.68 8.48
CA LEU A 38 6.68 -3.25 7.48
C LEU A 38 6.94 -1.74 7.56
N SER A 39 5.90 -0.94 7.77
CA SER A 39 5.99 0.53 7.81
C SER A 39 6.77 0.99 9.04
N PHE A 40 6.37 0.50 10.22
CA PHE A 40 6.95 0.92 11.48
C PHE A 40 8.29 0.23 11.79
N ASP A 41 8.35 -1.10 11.74
CA ASP A 41 9.53 -1.85 12.20
C ASP A 41 10.70 -1.85 11.19
N VAL A 42 10.44 -1.50 9.93
CA VAL A 42 11.42 -1.61 8.85
C VAL A 42 11.60 -0.30 8.09
N LEU A 43 10.53 0.29 7.56
CA LEU A 43 10.62 1.44 6.66
C LEU A 43 10.84 2.76 7.40
N GLU A 44 10.40 2.89 8.66
CA GLU A 44 10.55 4.13 9.43
C GLU A 44 12.02 4.60 9.57
N ASP A 45 12.92 3.68 9.98
CA ASP A 45 14.37 3.94 10.07
C ASP A 45 14.98 4.31 8.71
N LEU A 46 14.52 3.66 7.65
CA LEU A 46 15.00 3.90 6.29
C LEU A 46 14.51 5.25 5.76
N SER A 47 13.26 5.62 6.07
CA SER A 47 12.66 6.90 5.71
C SER A 47 13.41 8.06 6.36
N LYS A 48 13.69 7.96 7.68
CA LYS A 48 14.53 8.92 8.41
C LYS A 48 15.92 9.10 7.81
N LYS A 49 16.43 8.09 7.08
CA LYS A 49 17.73 8.09 6.39
C LYS A 49 17.66 8.48 4.91
N GLY A 50 16.49 8.91 4.41
CA GLY A 50 16.29 9.24 3.01
C GLY A 50 16.45 8.04 2.07
N ARG A 51 16.24 6.81 2.56
CA ARG A 51 16.37 5.56 1.79
C ARG A 51 15.03 5.02 1.30
N VAL A 52 13.96 5.76 1.50
CA VAL A 52 12.62 5.44 1.01
C VAL A 52 12.22 6.54 0.03
N SER A 53 11.74 6.13 -1.13
CA SER A 53 11.12 7.00 -2.13
C SER A 53 9.68 6.57 -2.34
N ALA A 54 8.80 7.52 -2.61
CA ALA A 54 7.43 7.25 -3.02
C ALA A 54 7.29 7.45 -4.53
N TYR A 55 6.40 6.67 -5.15
CA TYR A 55 6.01 6.84 -6.54
C TYR A 55 4.50 7.10 -6.58
N ASP A 56 4.11 8.17 -7.26
CA ASP A 56 2.70 8.53 -7.45
C ASP A 56 2.13 7.76 -8.64
N ILE A 57 1.10 6.95 -8.40
CA ILE A 57 0.39 6.19 -9.44
C ILE A 57 -0.64 7.05 -10.20
N GLY A 58 -0.81 8.31 -9.82
CA GLY A 58 -1.76 9.24 -10.40
C GLY A 58 -3.20 8.73 -10.30
N ASN A 59 -3.92 8.75 -11.43
CA ASN A 59 -5.32 8.31 -11.50
C ASN A 59 -5.47 6.81 -11.81
N THR A 60 -4.41 6.02 -11.61
CA THR A 60 -4.46 4.56 -11.83
C THR A 60 -5.42 3.94 -10.80
N PRO A 61 -6.44 3.19 -11.25
CA PRO A 61 -7.35 2.50 -10.35
C PRO A 61 -6.60 1.55 -9.40
N TRP A 62 -6.88 1.68 -8.11
CA TRP A 62 -6.39 0.79 -7.06
C TRP A 62 -7.53 0.52 -6.06
N LEU A 63 -7.57 -0.70 -5.52
CA LEU A 63 -8.56 -1.09 -4.52
C LEU A 63 -7.94 -2.11 -3.57
N ASP A 64 -8.04 -1.84 -2.26
CA ASP A 64 -7.73 -2.82 -1.23
C ASP A 64 -8.98 -3.65 -0.92
N VAL A 65 -8.92 -4.95 -1.19
CA VAL A 65 -10.06 -5.86 -1.05
C VAL A 65 -9.95 -6.59 0.29
N GLU A 66 -10.24 -5.86 1.37
CA GLU A 66 -10.18 -6.39 2.74
C GLU A 66 -11.34 -7.35 3.07
N SER A 67 -12.44 -7.30 2.31
CA SER A 67 -13.58 -8.21 2.45
C SER A 67 -14.41 -8.28 1.16
N PRO A 68 -15.25 -9.33 0.99
CA PRO A 68 -16.13 -9.46 -0.19
C PRO A 68 -17.06 -8.26 -0.40
N VAL A 69 -17.50 -7.62 0.69
CA VAL A 69 -18.39 -6.44 0.65
C VAL A 69 -17.79 -5.28 -0.15
N VAL A 70 -16.46 -5.18 -0.21
CA VAL A 70 -15.77 -4.17 -1.01
C VAL A 70 -16.05 -4.36 -2.50
N ILE A 71 -16.17 -5.62 -2.95
CA ILE A 71 -16.43 -5.95 -4.35
C ILE A 71 -17.83 -5.47 -4.76
N ASP A 72 -18.82 -5.80 -3.93
CA ASP A 72 -20.21 -5.42 -4.17
C ASP A 72 -20.43 -3.91 -4.14
N ARG A 73 -19.62 -3.19 -3.35
CA ARG A 73 -19.69 -1.73 -3.23
C ARG A 73 -19.09 -1.01 -4.44
N TYR A 74 -18.10 -1.58 -5.12
CA TYR A 74 -17.35 -0.91 -6.19
C TYR A 74 -17.31 -1.68 -7.53
N PRO A 75 -18.46 -2.14 -8.07
CA PRO A 75 -18.49 -3.01 -9.23
C PRO A 75 -17.93 -2.35 -10.51
N SER A 76 -18.17 -1.05 -10.70
CA SER A 76 -17.67 -0.31 -11.86
C SER A 76 -16.15 -0.12 -11.84
N LEU A 77 -15.58 0.14 -10.66
CA LEU A 77 -14.14 0.29 -10.49
C LEU A 77 -13.42 -1.04 -10.75
N ILE A 78 -13.98 -2.15 -10.24
CA ILE A 78 -13.44 -3.49 -10.43
C ILE A 78 -13.48 -3.89 -11.90
N LYS A 79 -14.60 -3.66 -12.59
CA LYS A 79 -14.68 -3.89 -14.05
C LYS A 79 -13.63 -3.10 -14.81
N LYS A 80 -13.35 -1.85 -14.41
CA LYS A 80 -12.31 -1.02 -15.01
C LYS A 80 -10.91 -1.61 -14.77
N ILE A 81 -10.61 -2.07 -13.56
CA ILE A 81 -9.34 -2.72 -13.21
C ILE A 81 -9.15 -4.00 -14.04
N ILE A 82 -10.15 -4.91 -14.04
CA ILE A 82 -10.06 -6.18 -14.78
C ILE A 82 -9.79 -5.94 -16.26
N LYS A 83 -10.53 -5.01 -16.89
CA LYS A 83 -10.32 -4.66 -18.29
C LYS A 83 -8.92 -4.13 -18.59
N GLN A 84 -8.28 -3.44 -17.64
CA GLN A 84 -6.91 -2.95 -17.79
C GLN A 84 -5.86 -4.06 -17.66
N MET A 85 -6.18 -5.17 -16.99
CA MET A 85 -5.28 -6.33 -16.85
C MET A 85 -5.31 -7.27 -18.07
N GLU A 86 -6.36 -7.21 -18.87
CA GLU A 86 -6.53 -8.02 -20.10
C GLU A 86 -5.86 -7.40 -21.34
N LEU A 87 -5.29 -6.19 -21.19
CA LEU A 87 -4.50 -5.48 -22.21
C LEU A 87 -3.02 -5.85 -22.11
#